data_AF-A0AAN8XLU8-F1
#
_entry.id   AF-A0AAN8XLU8-F1
#
_cell.length_a   1.000
_cell.length_b   1.000
_cell.length_c   1.000
_cell.angle_alpha   90.00
_cell.angle_beta   90.00
_cell.angle_gamma   90.00
#
_symmetry.space_group_name_H-M   'P 1'
#
loop_
_entity.id
_entity.type
_entity.pdbx_description
1 polymer ?
#
loop_
_entity_poly.entity_id
_entity_poly.type
_entity_poly.pdbx_seq_one_letter_code
_entity_poly.pdbx_strand_id
1 'polypeptide(L)'
;ASLDYFVPIRVRGGSQKKSPGYQADLVCLTPWVEGEPPGSISALSINSSYGLLSYGNESGLVIVDYIAKASLLNMGTPELYGSADPYQRVPRSPKRTDSCKEEERSKSPSSDQ
;
A
#
# COMPACT_ATOMS: atom_id res chain seq x y z
N ALA A 1 -11.81 20.06 7.90
CA ALA A 1 -12.81 19.21 7.25
C ALA A 1 -12.85 17.88 7.98
N SER A 2 -14.02 17.32 8.26
CA SER A 2 -14.12 15.97 8.82
C SER A 2 -13.74 14.98 7.71
N LEU A 3 -12.76 14.13 7.93
CA LEU A 3 -12.48 13.04 7.00
C LEU A 3 -13.63 12.03 7.10
N ASP A 4 -14.32 11.81 6.00
CA ASP A 4 -15.36 10.79 5.92
C ASP A 4 -14.68 9.42 5.80
N TYR A 5 -14.78 8.64 6.87
CA TYR A 5 -14.31 7.26 6.91
C TYR A 5 -15.48 6.31 6.67
N PHE A 6 -15.32 5.41 5.70
CA PHE A 6 -16.32 4.39 5.39
C PHE A 6 -15.72 2.98 5.43
N VAL A 7 -16.46 2.03 6.00
CA VAL A 7 -16.03 0.62 6.09
C VAL A 7 -17.11 -0.24 5.45
N PRO A 8 -16.87 -0.83 4.25
CA PRO A 8 -17.90 -1.54 3.50
C PRO A 8 -18.25 -2.92 4.10
N ILE A 9 -17.41 -3.45 4.99
CA ILE A 9 -17.59 -4.78 5.58
C ILE A 9 -18.20 -4.65 6.97
N ARG A 10 -19.40 -5.23 7.14
CA ARG A 10 -20.03 -5.34 8.44
C ARG A 10 -19.50 -6.56 9.19
N VAL A 11 -18.64 -6.32 10.17
CA VAL A 11 -18.15 -7.37 11.07
C VAL A 11 -19.25 -7.78 12.04
N ARG A 12 -19.51 -9.08 12.16
CA ARG A 12 -20.42 -9.61 13.16
C ARG A 12 -19.72 -9.66 14.51
N GLY A 13 -20.12 -8.80 15.44
CA GLY A 13 -19.66 -8.84 16.83
C GLY A 13 -20.33 -9.94 17.65
N GLY A 14 -19.81 -10.14 18.87
CA GLY A 14 -20.38 -11.04 19.88
C GLY A 14 -19.90 -12.49 19.79
N SER A 15 -20.32 -13.30 20.76
CA SER A 15 -19.99 -14.72 20.82
C SER A 15 -20.65 -15.48 19.67
N GLN A 16 -19.85 -16.22 18.90
CA GLN A 16 -20.33 -17.04 17.78
C GLN A 16 -19.98 -18.50 18.02
N LYS A 17 -20.93 -19.40 17.73
CA LYS A 17 -20.62 -20.83 17.65
C LYS A 17 -19.70 -21.07 16.44
N LYS A 18 -18.49 -21.55 16.71
CA LYS A 18 -17.49 -21.90 15.70
C LYS A 18 -17.16 -23.38 15.84
N SER A 19 -16.97 -24.07 14.72
CA SER A 19 -16.44 -25.43 14.71
C SER A 19 -14.97 -25.45 15.15
N PRO A 20 -14.43 -26.60 15.58
CA PRO A 20 -13.00 -26.74 15.82
C PRO A 20 -12.15 -26.33 14.60
N GLY A 21 -10.98 -25.74 14.84
CA GLY A 21 -10.05 -25.26 13.81
C GLY A 21 -9.62 -23.81 14.01
N TYR A 22 -9.15 -23.17 12.94
CA TYR A 22 -8.77 -21.76 12.95
C TYR A 22 -10.01 -20.87 12.98
N GLN A 23 -10.16 -20.12 14.07
CA GLN A 23 -11.29 -19.21 14.29
C GLN A 23 -10.78 -17.77 14.27
N ALA A 24 -11.40 -16.93 13.45
CA ALA A 24 -11.08 -15.50 13.45
C ALA A 24 -11.55 -14.84 14.76
N ASP A 25 -10.61 -14.29 15.53
CA ASP A 25 -10.87 -13.53 16.77
C ASP A 25 -10.68 -12.01 16.59
N LEU A 26 -9.97 -11.59 15.54
CA LEU A 26 -9.71 -10.19 15.22
C LEU A 26 -9.87 -9.95 13.71
N VAL A 27 -10.45 -8.81 13.35
CA VAL A 27 -10.54 -8.32 11.98
C VAL A 27 -9.96 -6.91 11.94
N CYS A 28 -8.88 -6.73 11.18
CA CYS A 28 -8.30 -5.42 10.94
C CYS A 28 -8.86 -4.87 9.62
N LEU A 29 -9.45 -3.67 9.66
CA LEU A 29 -10.05 -3.03 8.48
C LEU A 29 -9.41 -1.68 8.25
N THR A 30 -8.93 -1.45 7.03
CA THR A 30 -8.54 -0.12 6.58
C THR A 30 -9.80 0.58 6.04
N PRO A 31 -10.17 1.77 6.56
CA PRO A 31 -11.33 2.49 6.06
C PRO A 31 -11.05 3.08 4.67
N TRP A 32 -12.12 3.36 3.95
CA TRP A 32 -12.12 4.22 2.78
C TRP A 32 -11.87 5.63 3.26
N VAL A 33 -11.07 6.37 2.51
CA VAL A 33 -10.69 7.75 2.81
C VAL A 33 -11.12 8.59 1.62
N GLU A 34 -11.93 9.62 1.86
CA GLU A 34 -12.43 10.53 0.80
C GLU A 34 -13.17 9.81 -0.35
N GLY A 35 -13.83 8.69 -0.05
CA GLY A 35 -14.57 7.90 -1.03
C GLY A 35 -13.73 6.91 -1.84
N GLU A 36 -12.41 6.89 -1.64
CA GLU A 36 -11.53 5.92 -2.29
C GLU A 36 -11.39 4.64 -1.44
N PRO A 37 -11.47 3.44 -2.07
CA PRO A 37 -11.28 2.18 -1.37
C PRO A 37 -9.83 2.02 -0.89
N PRO A 38 -9.61 1.31 0.23
CA PRO A 38 -8.25 1.00 0.68
C PRO A 38 -7.53 0.14 -0.36
N GLY A 39 -6.25 0.45 -0.61
CA GLY A 39 -5.38 -0.38 -1.44
C GLY A 39 -5.25 -1.81 -0.89
N SER A 40 -4.95 -2.76 -1.77
CA SER A 40 -4.78 -4.17 -1.42
C SER A 40 -3.62 -4.37 -0.44
N ILE A 41 -3.78 -5.30 0.50
CA ILE A 41 -2.70 -5.67 1.42
C ILE A 41 -1.59 -6.33 0.61
N SER A 42 -0.43 -5.69 0.56
CA SER A 42 0.74 -6.15 -0.20
C SER A 42 1.72 -6.94 0.65
N ALA A 43 1.74 -6.71 1.97
CA ALA A 43 2.61 -7.40 2.91
C ALA A 43 1.93 -7.62 4.27
N LEU A 44 2.26 -8.74 4.92
CA LEU A 44 1.77 -9.09 6.25
C LEU A 44 2.84 -9.90 7.00
N SER A 45 2.99 -9.63 8.30
CA SER A 45 3.88 -10.37 9.20
C SER A 45 3.27 -10.49 10.59
N ILE A 46 3.52 -11.63 11.25
CA ILE A 46 3.04 -11.93 12.60
C ILE A 46 4.24 -12.30 13.46
N ASN A 47 4.35 -11.66 14.63
CA ASN A 47 5.26 -12.06 15.68
C ASN A 47 4.46 -12.55 16.89
N SER A 48 4.37 -13.87 17.02
CA SER A 48 3.55 -14.49 18.06
C SER A 48 4.14 -14.40 19.46
N SER A 49 5.45 -14.24 19.59
CA SER A 49 6.12 -14.06 20.88
C SER A 49 5.76 -12.72 21.52
N TYR A 50 5.49 -11.69 20.73
CA TYR A 50 5.12 -10.36 21.21
C TYR A 50 3.65 -10.01 21.03
N GLY A 51 2.83 -10.88 20.44
CA GLY A 51 1.42 -10.56 20.20
C GLY A 51 1.21 -9.50 19.10
N LEU A 52 2.15 -9.37 18.16
CA LEU A 52 2.12 -8.32 17.13
C LEU A 52 1.72 -8.86 15.76
N LEU A 53 0.81 -8.15 15.11
CA LEU A 53 0.45 -8.30 13.70
C LEU A 53 0.82 -7.01 12.98
N SER A 54 1.48 -7.11 11.85
CA SER A 54 1.74 -5.97 10.97
C SER A 54 1.23 -6.27 9.57
N TYR A 55 0.63 -5.28 8.93
CA TYR A 55 0.19 -5.37 7.54
C TYR A 55 0.37 -4.02 6.86
N GLY A 56 0.54 -4.03 5.54
CA GLY A 56 0.74 -2.81 4.77
C GLY A 56 0.22 -2.93 3.34
N ASN A 57 0.02 -1.77 2.73
CA ASN A 57 -0.37 -1.58 1.35
C ASN A 57 0.48 -0.46 0.72
N GLU A 58 0.10 0.00 -0.46
CA GLU A 58 0.78 1.11 -1.14
C GLU A 58 0.69 2.46 -0.41
N SER A 59 -0.31 2.64 0.45
CA SER A 59 -0.53 3.89 1.18
C SER A 59 0.25 3.94 2.49
N GLY A 60 0.66 2.80 3.04
CA GLY A 60 1.35 2.74 4.32
C GLY A 60 1.32 1.38 5.00
N LEU A 61 1.55 1.37 6.32
CA LEU A 61 1.53 0.16 7.15
C LEU A 61 0.90 0.41 8.52
N VAL A 62 0.43 -0.67 9.13
CA VAL A 62 -0.18 -0.69 10.44
C VAL A 62 0.47 -1.78 11.30
N ILE A 63 0.70 -1.49 12.58
CA ILE A 63 1.11 -2.45 13.61
C ILE A 63 0.00 -2.56 14.64
N VAL A 64 -0.43 -3.78 14.94
CA VAL A 64 -1.55 -4.12 15.80
C VAL A 64 -1.07 -5.07 16.90
N ASP A 65 -1.42 -4.76 18.15
CA ASP A 65 -1.39 -5.73 19.24
C ASP A 65 -2.65 -6.59 19.13
N TYR A 66 -2.50 -7.83 18.67
CA TYR A 66 -3.64 -8.71 18.47
C TYR A 66 -4.13 -9.37 19.77
N ILE A 67 -3.38 -9.27 20.87
CA ILE A 67 -3.79 -9.73 22.19
C ILE A 67 -4.68 -8.66 22.85
N ALA A 68 -4.24 -7.41 22.83
CA ALA A 68 -5.01 -6.27 23.35
C ALA A 68 -6.12 -5.79 22.39
N LYS A 69 -6.12 -6.27 21.14
CA LYS A 69 -7.06 -5.87 20.07
C LYS A 69 -6.99 -4.37 19.77
N ALA A 70 -5.77 -3.82 19.76
CA ALA A 70 -5.52 -2.39 19.61
C ALA A 70 -4.51 -2.11 18.51
N SER A 71 -4.76 -1.05 17.73
CA SER A 71 -3.75 -0.53 16.79
C SER A 71 -2.69 0.24 17.57
N LEU A 72 -1.43 -0.13 17.41
CA LEU A 72 -0.30 0.54 18.04
C LEU A 72 0.26 1.66 17.16
N LEU A 73 0.24 1.46 15.85
CA LEU A 73 0.86 2.36 14.88
C LEU A 73 0.12 2.28 13.55
N ASN A 74 -0.16 3.43 12.95
CA ASN A 74 -0.68 3.55 11.59
C ASN A 74 0.11 4.68 10.92
N MET A 75 0.92 4.35 9.91
CA MET A 75 1.78 5.31 9.23
C MET A 75 1.58 5.25 7.73
N GLY A 76 1.42 6.43 7.12
CA GLY A 76 1.42 6.58 5.68
C GLY A 76 2.84 6.50 5.08
N THR A 77 2.94 6.27 3.77
CA THR A 77 4.23 6.38 3.05
C THR A 77 4.92 7.73 3.21
N PRO A 78 4.23 8.89 3.33
CA PRO A 78 4.91 10.16 3.58
C PRO A 78 5.58 10.22 4.96
N GLU A 79 5.02 9.53 5.96
CA GLU A 79 5.58 9.48 7.32
C GLU A 79 6.78 8.53 7.40
N LEU A 80 6.78 7.47 6.59
CA LEU A 80 7.85 6.49 6.51
C LEU A 80 9.07 7.00 5.74
N TYR A 81 8.82 7.61 4.58
CA TYR A 81 9.87 7.97 3.63
C TYR A 81 10.17 9.48 3.59
N GLY A 82 9.31 10.33 4.16
CA GLY A 82 9.47 11.78 4.12
C GLY A 82 9.64 12.29 2.69
N SER A 83 10.68 13.10 2.46
CA SER A 83 11.02 13.61 1.11
C SER A 83 11.51 12.53 0.14
N ALA A 84 11.79 11.32 0.61
CA ALA A 84 12.19 10.20 -0.23
C ALA A 84 10.99 9.36 -0.70
N ASP A 85 9.75 9.74 -0.35
CA ASP A 85 8.55 9.02 -0.76
C ASP A 85 8.50 8.86 -2.30
N PRO A 86 8.52 7.62 -2.82
CA PRO A 86 8.40 7.34 -4.25
C PRO A 86 7.18 8.01 -4.88
N TYR A 87 6.08 8.14 -4.13
CA TYR A 87 4.82 8.70 -4.62
C TYR A 87 4.77 10.23 -4.62
N GLN A 88 5.68 10.91 -3.91
CA GLN A 88 5.82 12.38 -3.99
C GLN A 88 6.66 12.84 -5.17
N ARG A 89 7.43 11.93 -5.79
CA ARG A 89 8.18 12.28 -7.00
C ARG A 89 7.19 12.35 -8.15
N VAL A 90 6.88 13.59 -8.57
CA VAL A 90 6.23 13.86 -9.88
C VAL A 90 6.86 12.91 -10.90
N PRO A 91 6.09 12.14 -11.69
CA PRO A 91 6.64 11.24 -12.69
C PRO A 91 7.50 12.06 -13.65
N ARG A 92 8.81 12.08 -13.39
CA ARG A 92 9.75 12.76 -14.27
C ARG A 92 9.95 11.79 -15.41
N SER A 93 9.41 12.15 -16.58
CA SER A 93 9.72 11.47 -17.83
C SER A 93 11.24 11.31 -17.92
N PRO A 94 11.78 10.12 -18.24
CA PRO A 94 13.22 9.93 -18.35
C PRO A 94 13.78 10.99 -19.29
N LYS A 95 14.60 11.92 -18.78
CA LYS A 95 15.29 12.86 -19.66
C LYS A 95 16.19 12.02 -20.56
N ARG A 96 15.92 12.04 -21.87
CA ARG A 96 16.87 11.55 -22.87
C ARG A 96 18.20 12.24 -22.61
N THR A 97 19.23 11.47 -22.29
CA THR A 97 20.62 11.93 -22.32
C THR A 97 20.98 12.21 -23.77
N ASP A 98 20.85 13.47 -24.19
CA ASP A 98 21.48 13.96 -25.42
C ASP A 98 22.99 14.02 -25.19
N SER A 99 23.67 12.88 -25.30
CA SER A 99 25.11 12.87 -25.56
C SER A 99 25.32 13.13 -27.05
N CYS A 100 25.44 14.40 -27.42
CA CYS A 100 25.93 14.80 -28.74
C CYS A 100 27.37 14.32 -28.94
N LYS A 101 27.64 13.55 -30.01
CA LYS A 101 28.45 13.98 -31.17
C LYS A 101 28.77 12.81 -32.15
N GLU A 102 28.36 13.04 -33.40
CA GLU A 102 29.02 12.79 -34.71
C GLU A 102 29.46 11.38 -35.19
N GLU A 103 29.07 11.13 -36.47
CA GLU A 103 29.56 10.15 -37.46
C GLU A 103 29.24 8.66 -37.18
N GLU A 104 28.63 7.86 -38.05
CA GLU A 104 28.72 7.75 -39.50
C GLU A 104 27.48 6.99 -40.04
N ARG A 105 27.06 7.33 -41.27
CA ARG A 105 26.63 6.37 -42.31
C ARG A 105 25.48 5.39 -41.97
N SER A 106 24.27 5.78 -42.36
CA SER A 106 23.34 4.86 -43.08
C SER A 106 22.20 5.64 -43.73
N LYS A 107 22.44 6.11 -44.96
CA LYS A 107 21.36 6.46 -45.89
C LYS A 107 20.67 5.16 -46.31
N SER A 108 19.45 4.94 -45.85
CA SER A 108 18.55 3.93 -46.42
C SER A 108 17.64 4.65 -47.42
N PRO A 109 17.68 4.34 -48.73
CA PRO A 109 16.70 4.90 -49.65
C PRO A 109 15.40 4.12 -49.48
N SER A 110 14.27 4.80 -49.25
CA SER A 110 12.97 4.19 -49.55
C SER A 110 12.54 4.67 -50.93
N SER A 111 12.54 3.75 -51.89
CA SER A 111 11.67 3.85 -53.05
C SER A 111 10.23 3.94 -52.57
N ASP A 112 9.47 4.89 -53.09
CA ASP A 112 8.29 4.59 -53.89
C ASP A 112 7.75 5.88 -54.53
N GLN A 113 7.52 5.76 -55.83
CA GLN A 113 6.88 6.70 -56.73
C GLN A 113 5.46 6.21 -56.98
#